data_AF-A0A847Y445-F1
#
_entry.id   AF-A0A847Y445-F1
#
_cell.length_a   1.000
_cell.length_b   1.000
_cell.length_c   1.000
_cell.angle_alpha   90.00
_cell.angle_beta   90.00
_cell.angle_gamma   90.00
#
_symmetry.space_group_name_H-M   'P 1'
#
loop_
_entity.id
_entity.type
_entity.pdbx_description
1 polymer ?
#
loop_
_entity_poly.entity_id
_entity_poly.type
_entity_poly.pdbx_seq_one_letter_code
_entity_poly.pdbx_strand_id
1 'polypeptide(L)'
;MRTGNLFLRDILAIILLPIFAMGTFHQPGYASDPDQEKPGDFETQKMQTIHDQTDEKTAEDKTAFGGDVFSLGWYERPFDQEMKYLPFIDIQKAAMGRQDPVWIYVQLTMVDPVQEGSAYWPFYGIELDTDLDSRGDFLILAMAPGNTEWNTRGVVILTSYSRMVGGEKPALADQKRSSVQGYDTVIYDSGIGNGKDLAWARISPQNSKIVELAFMNSFIGGSNAKFIWIPWALAGQRDGMKFDFNDHFTHEEAGSPLKIEAQYPLKRLWGVDNTPRYPSGFELTASMPGVGKIY
;
A
#
# COMPACT_ATOMS: atom_id res chain seq x y z
N MET A 1 55.05 28.39 -0.17
CA MET A 1 54.97 28.86 1.23
C MET A 1 53.55 29.37 1.45
N ARG A 2 52.84 28.73 2.40
CA ARG A 2 51.65 29.17 3.16
C ARG A 2 50.32 29.43 2.41
N THR A 3 49.37 28.48 2.47
CA THR A 3 48.22 28.33 3.43
C THR A 3 46.98 29.07 2.92
N GLY A 4 45.73 28.56 2.90
CA GLY A 4 45.09 27.39 3.50
C GLY A 4 43.59 27.71 3.73
N ASN A 5 42.75 26.66 3.79
CA ASN A 5 41.34 26.56 4.22
C ASN A 5 40.23 26.93 3.21
N LEU A 6 39.01 26.38 3.26
CA LEU A 6 38.33 25.10 3.61
C LEU A 6 36.81 25.48 3.68
N PHE A 7 35.90 24.53 3.38
CA PHE A 7 34.43 24.54 3.64
C PHE A 7 33.55 25.42 2.70
N LEU A 8 32.32 25.07 2.28
CA LEU A 8 31.24 24.19 2.77
C LEU A 8 30.28 23.90 1.54
N ARG A 9 29.98 22.64 1.16
CA ARG A 9 28.67 21.93 1.23
C ARG A 9 27.40 22.66 0.74
N ASP A 10 26.71 22.04 -0.24
CA ASP A 10 25.24 22.03 -0.45
C ASP A 10 24.88 20.64 -1.06
N ILE A 11 24.85 19.56 -0.29
CA ILE A 11 23.68 18.89 0.35
C ILE A 11 22.44 18.76 -0.55
N LEU A 12 22.38 17.62 -1.24
CA LEU A 12 21.16 16.96 -1.70
C LEU A 12 20.37 16.49 -0.46
N ALA A 13 19.22 17.09 -0.19
CA ALA A 13 18.32 16.64 0.87
C ALA A 13 17.56 15.38 0.40
N ILE A 14 18.15 14.21 0.64
CA ILE A 14 17.43 12.94 0.64
C ILE A 14 16.54 12.96 1.87
N ILE A 15 15.23 13.12 1.69
CA ILE A 15 14.24 12.83 2.73
C ILE A 15 14.22 11.32 2.89
N LEU A 16 15.16 10.83 3.70
CA LEU A 16 14.99 9.57 4.41
C LEU A 16 13.70 9.71 5.22
N LEU A 17 12.76 8.80 5.03
CA LEU A 17 11.88 8.37 6.12
C LEU A 17 12.75 8.28 7.38
N PRO A 18 12.30 8.74 8.56
CA PRO A 18 12.99 8.37 9.78
C PRO A 18 12.94 6.85 9.84
N ILE A 19 14.02 6.21 9.41
CA ILE A 19 14.38 4.87 9.79
C ILE A 19 14.34 4.95 11.31
N PHE A 20 13.34 4.29 11.91
CA PHE A 20 13.29 4.08 13.34
C PHE A 20 14.71 3.75 13.79
N ALA A 21 15.25 4.55 14.70
CA ALA A 21 16.59 4.38 15.22
C ALA A 21 16.69 2.96 15.84
N MET A 22 17.21 2.02 15.06
CA MET A 22 17.48 0.68 15.53
C MET A 22 18.63 0.79 16.54
N GLY A 23 18.31 0.49 17.80
CA GLY A 23 19.32 0.21 18.80
C GLY A 23 20.28 -0.87 18.28
N THR A 24 21.54 -0.75 18.65
CA THR A 24 22.60 -1.72 18.36
C THR A 24 22.16 -3.13 18.77
N PHE A 25 21.96 -4.02 17.81
CA PHE A 25 21.66 -5.43 18.07
C PHE A 25 22.94 -6.25 18.18
N HIS A 26 23.14 -6.86 19.36
CA HIS A 26 24.02 -8.01 19.54
C HIS A 26 23.37 -9.22 18.86
N GLN A 27 24.11 -9.93 18.01
CA GLN A 27 23.73 -11.28 17.62
C GLN A 27 24.07 -12.28 18.74
N PRO A 28 23.14 -13.19 19.02
CA PRO A 28 23.51 -14.59 19.08
C PRO A 28 22.64 -15.40 18.11
N GLY A 29 23.30 -16.20 17.27
CA GLY A 29 22.62 -17.13 16.38
C GLY A 29 21.90 -18.24 17.14
N TYR A 30 20.87 -18.82 16.51
CA TYR A 30 20.71 -20.26 16.29
C TYR A 30 19.56 -20.45 15.29
N ALA A 31 19.72 -21.45 14.43
CA ALA A 31 18.84 -21.78 13.31
C ALA A 31 17.52 -22.42 13.77
N SER A 32 16.44 -22.06 13.08
CA SER A 32 15.26 -22.90 12.88
C SER A 32 14.99 -23.05 11.38
N ASP A 33 14.60 -24.26 10.99
CA ASP A 33 14.44 -24.80 9.64
C ASP A 33 13.52 -23.94 8.73
N PRO A 34 13.96 -23.47 7.55
CA PRO A 34 13.22 -22.49 6.74
C PRO A 34 12.10 -23.05 5.84
N ASP A 35 11.90 -24.37 5.74
CA ASP A 35 11.08 -24.95 4.65
C ASP A 35 9.63 -25.33 5.00
N GLN A 36 9.16 -25.24 6.24
CA GLN A 36 7.83 -25.80 6.61
C GLN A 36 6.64 -24.83 6.59
N GLU A 37 6.83 -23.54 6.29
CA GLU A 37 5.74 -22.54 6.39
C GLU A 37 5.71 -21.49 5.26
N LYS A 38 6.41 -21.71 4.14
CA LYS A 38 6.32 -20.81 2.96
C LYS A 38 4.95 -20.98 2.28
N PRO A 39 4.32 -19.91 1.75
CA PRO A 39 3.12 -20.04 0.93
C PRO A 39 3.37 -20.89 -0.32
N GLY A 40 2.34 -21.61 -0.75
CA GLY A 40 2.35 -22.35 -2.00
C GLY A 40 2.13 -21.45 -3.21
N ASP A 41 1.90 -22.05 -4.38
CA ASP A 41 1.48 -21.30 -5.55
C ASP A 41 0.04 -20.82 -5.41
N PHE A 42 -0.25 -19.68 -6.07
CA PHE A 42 -1.56 -19.06 -6.02
C PHE A 42 -2.62 -19.93 -6.71
N GLU A 43 -3.59 -20.44 -5.96
CA GLU A 43 -4.73 -21.17 -6.54
C GLU A 43 -5.83 -20.21 -7.06
N THR A 44 -6.13 -20.27 -8.36
CA THR A 44 -7.03 -19.31 -9.03
C THR A 44 -8.51 -19.75 -9.06
N GLN A 45 -8.89 -20.84 -8.39
CA GLN A 45 -10.22 -21.47 -8.61
C GLN A 45 -11.39 -20.65 -8.07
N LYS A 46 -11.20 -19.86 -7.00
CA LYS A 46 -12.24 -19.00 -6.43
C LYS A 46 -11.62 -17.71 -5.91
N MET A 47 -11.66 -16.67 -6.74
CA MET A 47 -11.13 -15.35 -6.41
C MET A 47 -12.24 -14.31 -6.36
N GLN A 48 -12.21 -13.47 -5.34
CA GLN A 48 -12.86 -12.17 -5.42
C GLN A 48 -11.98 -11.27 -6.29
N THR A 49 -12.55 -10.68 -7.34
CA THR A 49 -11.79 -9.81 -8.26
C THR A 49 -12.36 -8.41 -8.22
N ILE A 50 -11.48 -7.42 -8.17
CA ILE A 50 -11.75 -5.99 -8.29
C ILE A 50 -11.06 -5.53 -9.56
N HIS A 51 -11.81 -4.88 -10.44
CA HIS A 51 -11.26 -4.17 -11.58
C HIS A 51 -11.14 -2.71 -11.21
N ASP A 52 -10.01 -2.13 -11.58
CA ASP A 52 -9.79 -0.70 -11.42
C ASP A 52 -9.77 -0.02 -12.78
N GLN A 53 -9.88 1.30 -12.73
CA GLN A 53 -9.61 2.12 -13.89
C GLN A 53 -8.10 2.25 -14.09
N THR A 54 -7.66 2.61 -15.30
CA THR A 54 -6.25 2.84 -15.58
C THR A 54 -6.09 4.09 -16.42
N ASP A 55 -4.96 4.76 -16.29
CA ASP A 55 -4.68 6.02 -16.96
C ASP A 55 -3.91 5.89 -18.28
N GLU A 56 -3.58 4.67 -18.73
CA GLU A 56 -2.78 4.40 -19.95
C GLU A 56 -3.25 5.22 -21.17
N LYS A 57 -4.56 5.43 -21.31
CA LYS A 57 -5.17 6.13 -22.45
C LYS A 57 -5.21 7.65 -22.33
N THR A 58 -5.04 8.20 -21.13
CA THR A 58 -5.08 9.65 -20.85
C THR A 58 -3.75 10.18 -20.33
N ALA A 59 -2.79 9.29 -20.06
CA ALA A 59 -1.46 9.61 -19.57
C ALA A 59 -0.68 10.58 -20.48
N GLU A 60 -0.78 10.41 -21.81
CA GLU A 60 -0.16 11.34 -22.78
C GLU A 60 -0.71 12.77 -22.65
N ASP A 61 -2.00 12.89 -22.30
CA ASP A 61 -2.67 14.15 -22.03
C ASP A 61 -2.38 14.66 -20.62
N LYS A 62 -1.51 14.01 -19.82
CA LYS A 62 -1.15 14.43 -18.46
C LYS A 62 -2.37 14.63 -17.55
N THR A 63 -3.32 13.71 -17.60
CA THR A 63 -4.51 13.72 -16.75
C THR A 63 -4.93 12.30 -16.43
N ALA A 64 -5.47 12.08 -15.24
CA ALA A 64 -6.19 10.85 -14.96
C ALA A 64 -7.48 10.78 -15.80
N PHE A 65 -7.92 9.57 -16.13
CA PHE A 65 -9.19 9.33 -16.85
C PHE A 65 -10.40 9.59 -15.93
N GLY A 66 -10.25 9.36 -14.62
CA GLY A 66 -11.29 9.45 -13.60
C GLY A 66 -10.82 8.82 -12.29
N GLY A 67 -11.71 8.31 -11.46
CA GLY A 67 -11.34 7.49 -10.28
C GLY A 67 -10.85 8.28 -9.06
N ASP A 68 -10.13 9.40 -9.26
CA ASP A 68 -9.66 10.23 -8.14
C ASP A 68 -10.82 10.94 -7.44
N VAL A 69 -11.20 10.42 -6.28
CA VAL A 69 -12.21 11.00 -5.39
C VAL A 69 -11.55 11.28 -4.05
N PHE A 70 -10.83 12.40 -3.98
CA PHE A 70 -10.08 12.83 -2.81
C PHE A 70 -10.90 12.77 -1.50
N SER A 71 -12.18 13.14 -1.55
CA SER A 71 -13.06 13.15 -0.37
C SER A 71 -13.37 11.75 0.19
N LEU A 72 -13.21 10.70 -0.62
CA LEU A 72 -13.44 9.29 -0.23
C LEU A 72 -12.13 8.52 0.01
N GLY A 73 -10.97 9.15 -0.21
CA GLY A 73 -9.69 8.45 -0.17
C GLY A 73 -9.50 7.47 -1.33
N TRP A 74 -10.20 7.68 -2.45
CA TRP A 74 -9.97 6.95 -3.70
C TRP A 74 -9.02 7.78 -4.54
N TYR A 75 -7.90 7.20 -4.91
CA TYR A 75 -6.78 7.87 -5.54
C TYR A 75 -6.46 7.18 -6.84
N GLU A 76 -6.55 7.95 -7.93
CA GLU A 76 -6.05 7.59 -9.25
C GLU A 76 -4.88 8.51 -9.56
N ARG A 77 -3.76 8.32 -8.85
CA ARG A 77 -2.60 9.21 -8.94
C ARG A 77 -1.30 8.46 -9.30
N PRO A 78 -1.29 7.58 -10.32
CA PRO A 78 -0.07 6.95 -10.83
C PRO A 78 0.77 7.93 -11.65
N PHE A 79 1.02 9.12 -11.12
CA PHE A 79 1.83 10.17 -11.75
C PHE A 79 2.78 10.79 -10.73
N ASP A 80 3.91 11.32 -11.22
CA ASP A 80 4.72 12.25 -10.46
C ASP A 80 4.12 13.69 -10.46
N GLN A 81 4.80 14.61 -9.77
CA GLN A 81 4.34 15.99 -9.64
C GLN A 81 4.37 16.78 -10.97
N GLU A 82 5.10 16.31 -11.97
CA GLU A 82 5.12 16.88 -13.33
C GLU A 82 4.08 16.23 -14.26
N MET A 83 3.20 15.41 -13.67
CA MET A 83 2.22 14.57 -14.34
C MET A 83 2.86 13.59 -15.33
N LYS A 84 4.08 13.12 -15.06
CA LYS A 84 4.65 11.99 -15.79
C LYS A 84 4.08 10.71 -15.22
N TYR A 85 3.57 9.87 -16.12
CA TYR A 85 2.91 8.63 -15.78
C TYR A 85 3.88 7.57 -15.21
N LEU A 86 3.39 6.82 -14.23
CA LEU A 86 4.09 5.78 -13.47
C LEU A 86 3.29 4.46 -13.57
N PRO A 87 3.30 3.79 -14.74
CA PRO A 87 2.41 2.64 -15.01
C PRO A 87 2.71 1.41 -14.14
N PHE A 88 3.86 1.37 -13.47
CA PHE A 88 4.22 0.31 -12.53
C PHE A 88 3.49 0.42 -11.18
N ILE A 89 2.80 1.52 -10.89
CA ILE A 89 1.89 1.65 -9.74
C ILE A 89 0.44 1.90 -10.13
N ASP A 90 0.11 1.91 -11.43
CA ASP A 90 -1.28 2.00 -11.90
C ASP A 90 -1.90 0.60 -11.81
N ILE A 91 -2.81 0.40 -10.86
CA ILE A 91 -3.49 -0.86 -10.58
C ILE A 91 -4.51 -1.07 -11.69
N GLN A 92 -4.42 -2.18 -12.42
CA GLN A 92 -5.46 -2.60 -13.35
C GLN A 92 -6.51 -3.50 -12.67
N LYS A 93 -6.06 -4.31 -11.72
CA LYS A 93 -6.88 -5.36 -11.12
C LYS A 93 -6.28 -5.83 -9.81
N ALA A 94 -7.14 -6.07 -8.82
CA ALA A 94 -6.80 -6.80 -7.61
C ALA A 94 -7.62 -8.10 -7.53
N ALA A 95 -7.03 -9.18 -7.02
CA ALA A 95 -7.73 -10.43 -6.80
C ALA A 95 -7.34 -11.06 -5.46
N MET A 96 -8.30 -11.64 -4.74
CA MET A 96 -8.08 -12.29 -3.45
C MET A 96 -8.59 -13.73 -3.45
N GLY A 97 -7.72 -14.66 -3.06
CA GLY A 97 -8.00 -16.08 -2.88
C GLY A 97 -7.94 -16.47 -1.41
N ARG A 98 -8.93 -17.26 -0.94
CA ARG A 98 -9.08 -17.67 0.47
C ARG A 98 -9.25 -19.18 0.66
N GLN A 99 -8.92 -19.99 -0.35
CA GLN A 99 -9.17 -21.43 -0.32
C GLN A 99 -8.08 -22.20 0.43
N ASP A 100 -6.87 -21.64 0.52
CA ASP A 100 -5.77 -22.23 1.28
C ASP A 100 -6.09 -22.22 2.78
N PRO A 101 -5.81 -23.33 3.51
CA PRO A 101 -6.16 -23.48 4.92
C PRO A 101 -5.36 -22.55 5.85
N VAL A 102 -4.23 -22.01 5.41
CA VAL A 102 -3.32 -21.17 6.19
C VAL A 102 -3.27 -19.75 5.63
N TRP A 103 -3.16 -19.61 4.32
CA TRP A 103 -2.86 -18.35 3.66
C TRP A 103 -4.09 -17.72 3.00
N ILE A 104 -4.19 -16.40 3.09
CA ILE A 104 -4.98 -15.60 2.17
C ILE A 104 -4.01 -15.00 1.18
N TYR A 105 -4.27 -15.19 -0.10
CA TYR A 105 -3.43 -14.66 -1.16
C TYR A 105 -4.10 -13.46 -1.83
N VAL A 106 -3.30 -12.47 -2.21
CA VAL A 106 -3.72 -11.32 -3.00
C VAL A 106 -2.81 -11.17 -4.22
N GLN A 107 -3.39 -10.91 -5.39
CA GLN A 107 -2.68 -10.48 -6.59
C GLN A 107 -3.04 -9.02 -6.88
N LEU A 108 -2.02 -8.20 -7.10
CA LEU A 108 -2.15 -6.84 -7.60
C LEU A 108 -1.54 -6.81 -9.00
N THR A 109 -2.36 -6.60 -10.02
CA THR A 109 -1.93 -6.50 -11.43
C THR A 109 -1.78 -5.04 -11.79
N MET A 110 -0.57 -4.61 -12.11
CA MET A 110 -0.26 -3.25 -12.57
C MET A 110 -0.39 -3.13 -14.10
N VAL A 111 -0.42 -1.90 -14.61
CA VAL A 111 -0.37 -1.63 -16.04
C VAL A 111 0.96 -2.07 -16.65
N ASP A 112 2.10 -1.81 -16.00
CA ASP A 112 3.44 -2.21 -16.47
C ASP A 112 4.24 -3.04 -15.45
N PRO A 113 5.34 -3.70 -15.89
CA PRO A 113 6.16 -4.50 -15.00
C PRO A 113 6.67 -3.72 -13.79
N VAL A 114 6.50 -4.29 -12.60
CA VAL A 114 6.82 -3.57 -11.34
C VAL A 114 8.30 -3.23 -11.20
N GLN A 115 9.18 -3.99 -11.88
CA GLN A 115 10.62 -3.76 -11.87
C GLN A 115 11.01 -2.47 -12.61
N GLU A 116 10.19 -1.97 -13.54
CA GLU A 116 10.46 -0.70 -14.22
C GLU A 116 10.39 0.49 -13.25
N GLY A 117 9.64 0.32 -12.15
CA GLY A 117 9.52 1.28 -11.07
C GLY A 117 10.61 1.22 -10.00
N SER A 118 11.61 0.34 -10.11
CA SER A 118 12.57 0.06 -9.01
C SER A 118 13.26 1.32 -8.46
N ALA A 119 13.49 2.34 -9.30
CA ALA A 119 14.10 3.61 -8.87
C ALA A 119 13.24 4.41 -7.88
N TYR A 120 11.93 4.17 -7.86
CA TYR A 120 10.97 4.82 -6.98
C TYR A 120 10.76 4.08 -5.66
N TRP A 121 11.31 2.85 -5.52
CA TRP A 121 11.12 2.00 -4.34
C TRP A 121 9.64 1.87 -3.96
N PRO A 122 8.77 1.41 -4.89
CA PRO A 122 7.34 1.40 -4.66
C PRO A 122 6.95 0.40 -3.56
N PHE A 123 5.86 0.68 -2.85
CA PHE A 123 5.17 -0.30 -2.02
C PHE A 123 3.92 -0.80 -2.73
N TYR A 124 3.66 -2.09 -2.57
CA TYR A 124 2.42 -2.73 -3.01
C TYR A 124 1.82 -3.45 -1.82
N GLY A 125 0.51 -3.34 -1.63
CA GLY A 125 -0.07 -3.81 -0.38
C GLY A 125 -1.58 -3.84 -0.34
N ILE A 126 -2.07 -4.18 0.83
CA ILE A 126 -3.48 -4.09 1.18
C ILE A 126 -3.65 -3.46 2.55
N GLU A 127 -4.72 -2.71 2.70
CA GLU A 127 -5.29 -2.31 3.97
C GLU A 127 -6.48 -3.21 4.29
N LEU A 128 -6.65 -3.54 5.58
CA LEU A 128 -7.70 -4.41 6.10
C LEU A 128 -8.43 -3.71 7.25
N ASP A 129 -9.75 -3.64 7.15
CA ASP A 129 -10.67 -3.24 8.22
C ASP A 129 -11.39 -4.51 8.69
N THR A 130 -11.05 -4.98 9.89
CA THR A 130 -11.44 -6.29 10.44
C THR A 130 -12.58 -6.20 11.46
N ASP A 131 -12.85 -5.02 12.01
CA ASP A 131 -13.99 -4.78 12.89
C ASP A 131 -15.19 -4.06 12.23
N LEU A 132 -15.04 -3.74 10.94
CA LEU A 132 -16.06 -3.24 10.01
C LEU A 132 -16.58 -1.85 10.37
N ASP A 133 -15.71 -0.99 10.92
CA ASP A 133 -16.03 0.38 11.30
C ASP A 133 -15.69 1.42 10.20
N SER A 134 -15.21 0.95 9.04
CA SER A 134 -14.70 1.75 7.91
C SER A 134 -13.35 2.44 8.15
N ARG A 135 -12.55 1.94 9.11
CA ARG A 135 -11.16 2.32 9.33
C ARG A 135 -10.27 1.09 9.24
N GLY A 136 -9.11 1.20 8.59
CA GLY A 136 -8.20 0.07 8.53
C GLY A 136 -7.57 -0.24 9.90
N ASP A 137 -7.57 -1.51 10.27
CA ASP A 137 -6.85 -2.05 11.42
C ASP A 137 -5.40 -2.40 11.09
N PHE A 138 -5.18 -2.91 9.88
CA PHE A 138 -3.89 -3.42 9.43
C PHE A 138 -3.54 -2.93 8.02
N LEU A 139 -2.27 -2.59 7.85
CA LEU A 139 -1.68 -2.27 6.55
C LEU A 139 -0.53 -3.23 6.27
N ILE A 140 -0.67 -4.04 5.23
CA ILE A 140 0.33 -5.02 4.79
C ILE A 140 0.98 -4.47 3.53
N LEU A 141 2.28 -4.21 3.56
CA LEU A 141 3.03 -3.65 2.44
C LEU A 141 4.25 -4.49 2.11
N ALA A 142 4.55 -4.62 0.82
CA ALA A 142 5.79 -5.16 0.30
C ALA A 142 6.54 -4.08 -0.49
N MET A 143 7.75 -3.77 -0.04
CA MET A 143 8.63 -2.81 -0.70
C MET A 143 9.35 -3.46 -1.88
N ALA A 144 9.04 -2.98 -3.09
CA ALA A 144 9.71 -3.31 -4.35
C ALA A 144 10.12 -4.81 -4.42
N PRO A 145 9.17 -5.75 -4.32
CA PRO A 145 9.50 -7.17 -4.37
C PRO A 145 10.25 -7.43 -5.66
N GLY A 146 11.47 -7.97 -5.58
CA GLY A 146 12.37 -8.10 -6.74
C GLY A 146 12.55 -9.53 -7.24
N ASN A 147 11.86 -10.50 -6.62
CA ASN A 147 12.07 -11.94 -6.87
C ASN A 147 10.74 -12.63 -7.17
N THR A 148 10.80 -13.70 -7.96
CA THR A 148 9.70 -14.61 -8.25
C THR A 148 9.51 -15.70 -7.21
N GLU A 149 10.43 -15.83 -6.26
CA GLU A 149 10.27 -16.69 -5.08
C GLU A 149 9.62 -15.92 -3.92
N TRP A 150 8.70 -16.57 -3.20
CA TRP A 150 8.18 -16.01 -1.95
C TRP A 150 9.32 -15.69 -1.01
N ASN A 151 9.32 -14.46 -0.51
CA ASN A 151 10.23 -14.01 0.52
C ASN A 151 9.54 -12.98 1.42
N THR A 152 10.12 -12.76 2.59
CA THR A 152 9.62 -11.82 3.59
C THR A 152 10.32 -10.47 3.52
N ARG A 153 11.38 -10.34 2.71
CA ARG A 153 12.21 -9.14 2.69
C ARG A 153 11.40 -7.92 2.25
N GLY A 154 11.39 -6.88 3.08
CA GLY A 154 10.66 -5.65 2.78
C GLY A 154 9.15 -5.79 2.94
N VAL A 155 8.68 -6.91 3.50
CA VAL A 155 7.28 -7.08 3.92
C VAL A 155 7.13 -6.53 5.33
N VAL A 156 6.18 -5.62 5.50
CA VAL A 156 5.83 -5.00 6.77
C VAL A 156 4.33 -5.11 7.02
N ILE A 157 3.94 -5.36 8.27
CA ILE A 157 2.56 -5.22 8.73
C ILE A 157 2.54 -4.10 9.77
N LEU A 158 1.71 -3.10 9.54
CA LEU A 158 1.51 -1.97 10.43
C LEU A 158 0.10 -1.99 11.01
N THR A 159 -0.06 -1.40 12.20
CA THR A 159 -1.35 -1.12 12.85
C THR A 159 -1.31 0.30 13.46
N SER A 160 -2.44 0.75 13.99
CA SER A 160 -2.54 1.99 14.78
C SER A 160 -2.68 1.65 16.27
N TYR A 161 -1.78 2.18 17.10
CA TYR A 161 -1.85 2.03 18.56
C TYR A 161 -3.18 2.57 19.12
N SER A 162 -3.67 3.65 18.52
CA SER A 162 -4.93 4.29 18.91
C SER A 162 -6.17 3.56 18.40
N ARG A 163 -6.00 2.57 17.50
CA ARG A 163 -7.06 1.94 16.70
C ARG A 163 -7.90 2.94 15.91
N MET A 164 -7.29 4.08 15.61
CA MET A 164 -7.86 5.12 14.76
C MET A 164 -6.84 5.36 13.66
N VAL A 165 -7.27 5.17 12.42
CA VAL A 165 -6.54 5.62 11.23
C VAL A 165 -7.32 6.81 10.67
N GLY A 166 -6.61 7.88 10.32
CA GLY A 166 -7.21 9.10 9.79
C GLY A 166 -7.92 9.96 10.83
N GLY A 167 -8.98 10.63 10.38
CA GLY A 167 -9.68 11.70 11.07
C GLY A 167 -10.93 11.28 11.85
N GLU A 168 -11.77 12.26 12.19
CA GLU A 168 -13.02 12.05 12.93
C GLU A 168 -14.03 11.21 12.13
N LYS A 169 -14.09 11.40 10.81
CA LYS A 169 -15.01 10.67 9.94
C LYS A 169 -14.27 9.51 9.25
N PRO A 170 -14.65 8.25 9.49
CA PRO A 170 -14.06 7.11 8.79
C PRO A 170 -14.11 7.33 7.27
N ALA A 171 -12.99 7.15 6.59
CA ALA A 171 -12.80 7.33 5.15
C ALA A 171 -12.96 8.73 4.54
N LEU A 172 -13.76 9.58 5.17
CA LEU A 172 -14.24 10.81 4.58
C LEU A 172 -13.37 11.97 5.01
N ALA A 173 -12.82 12.67 4.02
CA ALA A 173 -11.94 13.83 4.27
C ALA A 173 -12.54 14.81 5.28
N ASP A 174 -11.83 15.05 6.37
CA ASP A 174 -12.20 16.01 7.39
C ASP A 174 -12.13 17.46 6.90
N GLN A 175 -12.89 18.35 7.56
CA GLN A 175 -12.82 19.78 7.26
C GLN A 175 -11.50 20.41 7.69
N LYS A 176 -10.85 19.81 8.69
CA LYS A 176 -9.57 20.24 9.26
C LYS A 176 -8.64 19.05 9.23
N ARG A 177 -7.35 19.32 9.17
CA ARG A 177 -6.34 18.26 9.25
C ARG A 177 -6.48 17.51 10.57
N SER A 178 -6.47 16.19 10.50
CA SER A 178 -6.40 15.33 11.66
C SER A 178 -5.02 15.42 12.31
N SER A 179 -5.01 15.42 13.64
CA SER A 179 -3.80 15.18 14.44
C SER A 179 -3.63 13.71 14.83
N VAL A 180 -4.67 12.89 14.60
CA VAL A 180 -4.62 11.44 14.80
C VAL A 180 -3.78 10.87 13.66
N GLN A 181 -2.84 9.99 13.99
CA GLN A 181 -1.93 9.39 13.03
C GLN A 181 -2.62 8.24 12.30
N GLY A 182 -2.12 7.88 11.12
CA GLY A 182 -2.45 6.63 10.46
C GLY A 182 -1.80 5.43 11.18
N TYR A 183 -1.04 4.62 10.45
CA TYR A 183 -0.34 3.47 11.01
C TYR A 183 0.98 3.88 11.66
N ASP A 184 1.07 3.71 12.98
CA ASP A 184 2.20 4.16 13.81
C ASP A 184 2.94 3.01 14.51
N THR A 185 2.42 1.78 14.41
CA THR A 185 2.92 0.61 15.15
C THR A 185 3.26 -0.52 14.19
N VAL A 186 4.46 -1.09 14.34
CA VAL A 186 4.92 -2.23 13.53
C VAL A 186 4.54 -3.54 14.24
N ILE A 187 3.80 -4.41 13.53
CA ILE A 187 3.44 -5.76 13.97
C ILE A 187 4.42 -6.81 13.43
N TYR A 188 4.90 -6.60 12.21
CA TYR A 188 5.81 -7.51 11.52
C TYR A 188 6.74 -6.72 10.61
N ASP A 189 8.02 -7.06 10.59
CA ASP A 189 9.01 -6.50 9.68
C ASP A 189 9.98 -7.60 9.25
N SER A 190 9.89 -7.98 7.97
CA SER A 190 10.88 -8.80 7.28
C SER A 190 11.23 -10.13 7.94
N GLY A 191 10.30 -10.76 8.64
CA GLY A 191 10.50 -12.06 9.31
C GLY A 191 11.46 -12.01 10.50
N ILE A 192 11.66 -10.83 11.10
CA ILE A 192 12.56 -10.68 12.25
C ILE A 192 11.90 -11.32 13.50
N GLY A 193 12.46 -12.43 13.97
CA GLY A 193 12.06 -13.10 15.21
C GLY A 193 12.19 -14.63 15.13
N ASN A 194 11.80 -15.32 16.21
CA ASN A 194 11.74 -16.80 16.27
C ASN A 194 10.33 -17.34 16.00
N GLY A 195 9.39 -16.48 15.57
CA GLY A 195 7.99 -16.81 15.33
C GLY A 195 7.71 -17.15 13.86
N LYS A 196 6.50 -17.64 13.59
CA LYS A 196 6.03 -17.88 12.23
C LYS A 196 5.95 -16.56 11.45
N ASP A 197 6.35 -16.59 10.18
CA ASP A 197 6.21 -15.43 9.30
C ASP A 197 4.74 -15.12 9.04
N LEU A 198 4.33 -13.86 9.24
CA LEU A 198 2.92 -13.48 9.13
C LEU A 198 2.49 -13.13 7.70
N ALA A 199 3.44 -12.68 6.87
CA ALA A 199 3.18 -12.29 5.50
C ALA A 199 4.42 -12.46 4.60
N TRP A 200 4.16 -12.70 3.33
CA TRP A 200 5.14 -12.93 2.28
C TRP A 200 4.77 -12.17 1.02
N ALA A 201 5.76 -11.88 0.19
CA ALA A 201 5.55 -11.25 -1.11
C ALA A 201 6.45 -11.86 -2.19
N ARG A 202 5.99 -11.78 -3.43
CA ARG A 202 6.80 -12.04 -4.63
C ARG A 202 6.24 -11.27 -5.83
N ILE A 203 7.03 -11.21 -6.88
CA ILE A 203 6.51 -10.97 -8.23
C ILE A 203 5.98 -12.31 -8.76
N SER A 204 4.86 -12.32 -9.47
CA SER A 204 4.36 -13.55 -10.07
C SER A 204 5.41 -14.12 -11.04
N PRO A 205 5.80 -15.40 -10.92
CA PRO A 205 6.72 -16.03 -11.86
C PRO A 205 6.18 -16.09 -13.30
N GLN A 206 4.86 -15.94 -13.48
CA GLN A 206 4.19 -16.00 -14.77
C GLN A 206 3.96 -14.63 -15.40
N ASN A 207 3.99 -13.55 -14.60
CA ASN A 207 3.72 -12.19 -15.10
C ASN A 207 4.39 -11.13 -14.22
N SER A 208 5.38 -10.42 -14.78
CA SER A 208 6.11 -9.36 -14.10
C SER A 208 5.28 -8.13 -13.73
N LYS A 209 4.06 -8.02 -14.24
CA LYS A 209 3.08 -6.97 -13.87
C LYS A 209 2.32 -7.31 -12.59
N ILE A 210 2.48 -8.52 -12.04
CA ILE A 210 1.71 -8.98 -10.88
C ILE A 210 2.61 -9.05 -9.64
N VAL A 211 2.20 -8.36 -8.58
CA VAL A 211 2.69 -8.59 -7.23
C VAL A 211 1.74 -9.54 -6.52
N GLU A 212 2.30 -10.56 -5.88
CA GLU A 212 1.56 -11.50 -5.07
C GLU A 212 1.93 -11.30 -3.60
N LEU A 213 0.92 -11.23 -2.75
CA LEU A 213 1.03 -11.19 -1.30
C LEU A 213 0.36 -12.43 -0.73
N ALA A 214 0.91 -12.96 0.36
CA ALA A 214 0.26 -13.99 1.16
C ALA A 214 0.33 -13.57 2.62
N PHE A 215 -0.76 -13.67 3.36
CA PHE A 215 -0.78 -13.42 4.80
C PHE A 215 -1.60 -14.49 5.54
N MET A 216 -1.20 -14.80 6.78
CA MET A 216 -1.84 -15.87 7.54
C MET A 216 -3.29 -15.52 7.88
N ASN A 217 -4.23 -16.41 7.60
CA ASN A 217 -5.64 -16.17 7.92
C ASN A 217 -5.87 -16.07 9.45
N SER A 218 -5.08 -16.77 10.26
CA SER A 218 -5.19 -16.75 11.71
C SER A 218 -4.91 -15.38 12.32
N PHE A 219 -4.16 -14.53 11.61
CA PHE A 219 -3.88 -13.15 12.00
C PHE A 219 -5.15 -12.27 12.02
N ILE A 220 -6.14 -12.58 11.17
CA ILE A 220 -7.36 -11.77 11.02
C ILE A 220 -8.64 -12.51 11.43
N GLY A 221 -8.55 -13.53 12.28
CA GLY A 221 -9.70 -14.29 12.77
C GLY A 221 -9.99 -15.61 12.04
N GLY A 222 -9.06 -16.10 11.22
CA GLY A 222 -9.08 -17.42 10.61
C GLY A 222 -9.76 -17.49 9.23
N SER A 223 -9.98 -18.70 8.74
CA SER A 223 -10.52 -18.95 7.38
C SER A 223 -11.90 -18.32 7.12
N ASN A 224 -12.69 -18.11 8.17
CA ASN A 224 -14.03 -17.49 8.10
C ASN A 224 -14.05 -15.99 8.43
N ALA A 225 -12.88 -15.35 8.50
CA ALA A 225 -12.77 -13.93 8.79
C ALA A 225 -13.63 -13.07 7.85
N LYS A 226 -14.19 -12.00 8.40
CA LYS A 226 -14.93 -10.98 7.66
C LYS A 226 -14.15 -9.69 7.79
N PHE A 227 -13.92 -9.03 6.67
CA PHE A 227 -13.16 -7.79 6.64
C PHE A 227 -13.47 -7.02 5.37
N ILE A 228 -13.25 -5.72 5.41
CA ILE A 228 -13.12 -4.88 4.22
C ILE A 228 -11.64 -4.86 3.83
N TRP A 229 -11.34 -4.81 2.53
CA TRP A 229 -9.97 -4.68 2.04
C TRP A 229 -9.83 -3.61 0.97
N ILE A 230 -8.64 -3.02 0.91
CA ILE A 230 -8.26 -1.95 -0.02
C ILE A 230 -6.86 -2.26 -0.58
N PRO A 231 -6.74 -2.58 -1.87
CA PRO A 231 -5.48 -2.62 -2.60
C PRO A 231 -4.77 -1.26 -2.64
N TRP A 232 -3.45 -1.26 -2.52
CA TRP A 232 -2.62 -0.04 -2.58
C TRP A 232 -1.36 -0.26 -3.42
N ALA A 233 -1.00 0.75 -4.22
CA ALA A 233 0.29 0.88 -4.89
C ALA A 233 0.84 2.30 -4.69
N LEU A 234 2.07 2.43 -4.17
CA LEU A 234 2.61 3.70 -3.67
C LEU A 234 4.05 3.91 -4.12
N ALA A 235 4.34 5.02 -4.79
CA ALA A 235 5.71 5.42 -5.17
C ALA A 235 6.13 6.76 -4.57
N GLY A 236 5.21 7.72 -4.49
CA GLY A 236 5.48 9.08 -4.01
C GLY A 236 5.24 9.22 -2.52
N GLN A 237 3.98 9.45 -2.14
CA GLN A 237 3.58 9.47 -0.74
C GLN A 237 3.49 8.04 -0.19
N ARG A 238 4.29 7.75 0.84
CA ARG A 238 4.46 6.40 1.40
C ARG A 238 4.50 6.39 2.94
N ASP A 239 4.22 7.54 3.56
CA ASP A 239 4.25 7.67 5.01
C ASP A 239 3.04 6.97 5.63
N GLY A 240 3.28 5.80 6.25
CA GLY A 240 2.28 5.01 6.97
C GLY A 240 1.49 5.82 7.99
N MET A 241 2.13 6.79 8.63
CA MET A 241 1.52 7.65 9.66
C MET A 241 0.55 8.68 9.08
N LYS A 242 0.42 8.77 7.75
CA LYS A 242 -0.51 9.66 7.06
C LYS A 242 -1.59 8.92 6.26
N PHE A 243 -1.72 7.61 6.38
CA PHE A 243 -2.83 6.88 5.76
C PHE A 243 -4.18 7.44 6.22
N ASP A 244 -5.20 7.26 5.37
CA ASP A 244 -6.27 8.25 5.18
C ASP A 244 -5.70 9.63 4.84
N PHE A 245 -4.94 9.68 3.73
CA PHE A 245 -4.20 10.89 3.32
C PHE A 245 -5.10 12.12 3.19
N ASN A 246 -6.38 11.93 2.87
CA ASN A 246 -7.39 12.96 2.76
C ASN A 246 -7.74 13.65 4.08
N ASP A 247 -7.34 13.10 5.23
CA ASP A 247 -7.43 13.74 6.54
C ASP A 247 -6.15 14.48 6.92
N HIS A 248 -5.04 14.22 6.23
CA HIS A 248 -3.73 14.82 6.51
C HIS A 248 -3.32 15.92 5.54
N PHE A 249 -3.93 15.95 4.37
CA PHE A 249 -3.74 16.99 3.36
C PHE A 249 -5.08 17.68 3.09
N THR A 250 -5.06 18.99 2.86
CA THR A 250 -6.20 19.59 2.16
C THR A 250 -6.13 19.23 0.68
N HIS A 251 -7.26 19.29 -0.05
CA HIS A 251 -7.25 19.02 -1.49
C HIS A 251 -6.29 19.98 -2.23
N GLU A 252 -6.20 21.24 -1.79
CA GLU A 252 -5.26 22.21 -2.34
C GLU A 252 -3.80 21.82 -2.16
N GLU A 253 -3.43 21.19 -1.03
CA GLU A 253 -2.09 20.70 -0.76
C GLU A 253 -1.77 19.39 -1.47
N ALA A 254 -2.76 18.51 -1.57
CA ALA A 254 -2.66 17.24 -2.24
C ALA A 254 -2.43 17.42 -3.74
N GLY A 255 -3.10 18.43 -4.32
CA GLY A 255 -3.25 18.58 -5.76
C GLY A 255 -4.23 17.54 -6.34
N SER A 256 -4.48 17.65 -7.64
CA SER A 256 -5.38 16.75 -8.37
C SER A 256 -4.75 16.25 -9.67
N PRO A 257 -4.99 14.98 -10.06
CA PRO A 257 -4.57 14.47 -11.36
C PRO A 257 -5.53 14.87 -12.48
N LEU A 258 -6.69 15.48 -12.16
CA LEU A 258 -7.74 15.83 -13.10
C LEU A 258 -7.63 17.30 -13.55
N LYS A 259 -7.35 17.53 -14.84
CA LYS A 259 -7.20 18.89 -15.40
C LYS A 259 -8.42 19.79 -15.26
N ILE A 260 -9.60 19.20 -15.06
CA ILE A 260 -10.86 19.94 -14.86
C ILE A 260 -10.96 20.57 -13.47
N GLU A 261 -10.15 20.13 -12.51
CA GLU A 261 -10.18 20.61 -11.14
C GLU A 261 -9.22 21.78 -10.92
N ALA A 262 -9.62 22.71 -10.04
CA ALA A 262 -8.80 23.88 -9.71
C ALA A 262 -7.49 23.50 -8.99
N GLN A 263 -7.42 22.30 -8.43
CA GLN A 263 -6.29 21.78 -7.67
C GLN A 263 -5.19 21.17 -8.54
N TYR A 264 -5.41 21.01 -9.85
CA TYR A 264 -4.41 20.48 -10.78
C TYR A 264 -3.13 21.36 -10.83
N PRO A 265 -1.93 20.77 -10.96
CA PRO A 265 -1.60 19.33 -10.99
C PRO A 265 -1.44 18.72 -9.59
N LEU A 266 -1.01 17.46 -9.53
CA LEU A 266 -0.61 16.80 -8.28
C LEU A 266 0.49 17.58 -7.54
N LYS A 267 0.43 17.57 -6.21
CA LYS A 267 1.34 18.30 -5.32
C LYS A 267 1.90 17.36 -4.24
N ARG A 268 1.50 17.48 -2.98
CA ARG A 268 2.09 16.71 -1.86
C ARG A 268 1.62 15.25 -1.82
N LEU A 269 0.51 14.94 -2.48
CA LEU A 269 -0.05 13.59 -2.59
C LEU A 269 0.00 13.16 -4.05
N TRP A 270 1.13 12.58 -4.44
CA TRP A 270 1.43 12.07 -5.78
C TRP A 270 1.95 10.64 -5.69
N GLY A 271 1.89 9.90 -6.79
CA GLY A 271 2.36 8.51 -6.87
C GLY A 271 1.65 7.61 -5.88
N VAL A 272 0.32 7.67 -5.86
CA VAL A 272 -0.56 6.89 -4.97
C VAL A 272 -1.71 6.38 -5.81
N ASP A 273 -1.95 5.09 -5.73
CA ASP A 273 -3.04 4.45 -6.45
C ASP A 273 -3.72 3.42 -5.56
N ASN A 274 -5.05 3.41 -5.55
CA ASN A 274 -5.85 2.43 -4.83
C ASN A 274 -7.21 2.21 -5.47
N THR A 275 -7.79 1.04 -5.20
CA THR A 275 -9.18 0.80 -5.56
C THR A 275 -10.12 1.31 -4.46
N PRO A 276 -11.43 1.39 -4.72
CA PRO A 276 -12.42 1.49 -3.64
C PRO A 276 -12.32 0.35 -2.62
N ARG A 277 -13.02 0.48 -1.49
CA ARG A 277 -13.09 -0.59 -0.48
C ARG A 277 -14.04 -1.71 -0.92
N TYR A 278 -13.70 -2.97 -0.60
CA TYR A 278 -14.56 -4.13 -0.91
C TYR A 278 -14.72 -5.09 0.27
N PRO A 279 -15.93 -5.65 0.50
CA PRO A 279 -16.15 -6.63 1.55
C PRO A 279 -15.64 -8.03 1.15
N SER A 280 -15.08 -8.77 2.11
CA SER A 280 -14.65 -10.15 1.93
C SER A 280 -15.23 -11.05 3.03
N GLY A 281 -15.86 -12.15 2.62
CA GLY A 281 -16.46 -13.13 3.54
C GLY A 281 -17.86 -12.76 4.04
N PHE A 282 -18.47 -11.70 3.52
CA PHE A 282 -19.83 -11.29 3.82
C PHE A 282 -20.41 -10.40 2.72
N GLU A 283 -21.74 -10.27 2.73
CA GLU A 283 -22.47 -9.32 1.89
C GLU A 283 -22.80 -8.07 2.72
N LEU A 284 -22.57 -6.90 2.14
CA LEU A 284 -22.92 -5.63 2.77
C LEU A 284 -24.44 -5.43 2.75
N THR A 285 -25.04 -5.25 3.93
CA THR A 285 -26.47 -5.01 4.09
C THR A 285 -26.81 -3.53 4.26
N ALA A 286 -25.79 -2.69 4.51
CA ALA A 286 -25.90 -1.25 4.64
C ALA A 286 -24.73 -0.55 3.95
N SER A 287 -24.91 0.73 3.60
CA SER A 287 -23.85 1.54 3.01
C SER A 287 -22.74 1.80 4.02
N MET A 288 -21.49 1.54 3.63
CA MET A 288 -20.28 1.93 4.37
C MET A 288 -19.49 2.97 3.56
N PRO A 289 -18.93 4.01 4.19
CA PRO A 289 -18.10 5.01 3.51
C PRO A 289 -16.96 4.40 2.68
N GLY A 290 -16.78 4.94 1.47
CA GLY A 290 -15.71 4.55 0.54
C GLY A 290 -15.76 3.12 -0.01
N VAL A 291 -16.83 2.36 0.24
CA VAL A 291 -17.06 1.09 -0.44
C VAL A 291 -17.48 1.33 -1.89
N GLY A 292 -16.82 0.63 -2.83
CA GLY A 292 -17.15 0.66 -4.24
C GLY A 292 -18.48 -0.03 -4.56
N LYS A 293 -19.09 0.29 -5.71
CA LYS A 293 -20.26 -0.47 -6.18
C LYS A 293 -19.78 -1.83 -6.70
N ILE A 294 -20.34 -2.90 -6.15
CA ILE A 294 -20.20 -4.25 -6.70
C ILE A 294 -21.14 -4.32 -7.91
N TYR A 295 -20.60 -4.47 -9.11
CA TYR A 295 -21.36 -4.63 -10.36
C TYR A 295 -21.37 -6.09 -10.80
#